data_AF-A0A381DKG7-F1
#
_entry.id   AF-A0A381DKG7-F1
#
_cell.length_a   1.000
_cell.length_b   1.000
_cell.length_c   1.000
_cell.angle_alpha   90.00
_cell.angle_beta   90.00
_cell.angle_gamma   90.00
#
_symmetry.space_group_name_H-M   'P 1'
#
loop_
_entity.id
_entity.type
_entity.pdbx_description
1 polymer ?
#
loop_
_entity_poly.entity_id
_entity_poly.type
_entity_poly.pdbx_seq_one_letter_code
_entity_poly.pdbx_strand_id
1 'polypeptide(L)'
;MKKKYSSIFKDFDNIRIYIILIVFSILVCVIGIMSYYQIKNEVSKVGRDFRTSISKEIAFSANDWLDFRIKFINFLTNKYININSENTALNYIDFMKVNGIFDHSQMFLNSKEMIFDDEITELDEDFVKEIKTRSWYKNTVDANKTTISVFDAHHVLKNKTIHICSPIYSSKDVSVFCGIIISKDFFKKIRPKIHSFVDNIYLFDQDGDVISSIDYVVNSNELKKSFLNFIKNPKGNIFKHNSKHIELIKLKMIIYT
;
A
#
# COMPACT_ATOMS: atom_id res chain seq x y z
N MET A 1 -81.76 -8.42 35.80
CA MET A 1 -80.96 -8.86 34.62
C MET A 1 -80.24 -7.74 33.86
N LYS A 2 -80.77 -6.50 33.75
CA LYS A 2 -80.11 -5.38 33.02
C LYS A 2 -78.70 -4.97 33.51
N LYS A 3 -78.44 -5.00 34.83
CA LYS A 3 -77.11 -4.62 35.40
C LYS A 3 -75.97 -5.60 35.09
N LYS A 4 -76.27 -6.89 34.89
CA LYS A 4 -75.26 -7.94 34.65
C LYS A 4 -74.78 -7.93 33.20
N TYR A 5 -75.66 -7.56 32.26
CA TYR A 5 -75.31 -7.40 30.84
C TYR A 5 -74.43 -6.16 30.59
N SER A 6 -74.65 -5.04 31.31
CA SER A 6 -73.85 -3.83 31.05
C SER A 6 -72.40 -3.91 31.55
N SER A 7 -72.09 -4.74 32.56
CA SER A 7 -70.70 -4.93 32.99
C SER A 7 -69.95 -5.82 32.02
N ILE A 8 -70.57 -6.91 31.56
CA ILE A 8 -70.00 -7.81 30.55
C ILE A 8 -69.70 -7.04 29.25
N PHE A 9 -70.60 -6.18 28.78
CA PHE A 9 -70.34 -5.34 27.60
C PHE A 9 -69.19 -4.34 27.81
N LYS A 10 -69.08 -3.71 28.99
CA LYS A 10 -67.93 -2.85 29.34
C LYS A 10 -66.60 -3.62 29.40
N ASP A 11 -66.62 -4.84 29.90
CA ASP A 11 -65.44 -5.72 29.96
C ASP A 11 -65.03 -6.18 28.56
N PHE A 12 -65.98 -6.48 27.66
CA PHE A 12 -65.72 -6.79 26.25
C PHE A 12 -65.17 -5.60 25.46
N ASP A 13 -65.71 -4.39 25.68
CA ASP A 13 -65.21 -3.18 25.04
C ASP A 13 -63.79 -2.84 25.54
N ASN A 14 -63.52 -3.01 26.83
CA ASN A 14 -62.18 -2.87 27.40
C ASN A 14 -61.21 -3.89 26.79
N ILE A 15 -61.57 -5.17 26.69
CA ILE A 15 -60.72 -6.20 26.08
C ILE A 15 -60.41 -5.86 24.61
N ARG A 16 -61.40 -5.40 23.84
CA ARG A 16 -61.18 -4.96 22.45
C ARG A 16 -60.21 -3.79 22.36
N ILE A 17 -60.33 -2.81 23.24
CA ILE A 17 -59.41 -1.66 23.32
C ILE A 17 -58.00 -2.13 23.66
N TYR A 18 -57.84 -3.04 24.65
CA TYR A 18 -56.53 -3.60 25.00
C TYR A 18 -55.90 -4.40 23.85
N ILE A 19 -56.68 -5.19 23.11
CA ILE A 19 -56.19 -5.92 21.93
C ILE A 19 -55.68 -4.94 20.86
N ILE A 20 -56.41 -3.87 20.58
CA ILE A 20 -56.00 -2.83 19.61
C ILE A 20 -54.69 -2.16 20.07
N LEU A 21 -54.58 -1.81 21.35
CA LEU A 21 -53.37 -1.22 21.91
C LEU A 21 -52.15 -2.15 21.83
N ILE A 22 -52.33 -3.44 22.10
CA ILE A 22 -51.27 -4.45 21.99
C ILE A 22 -50.83 -4.60 20.53
N VAL A 23 -51.77 -4.73 19.59
CA VAL A 23 -51.47 -4.84 18.16
C VAL A 23 -50.74 -3.59 17.66
N PHE A 24 -51.20 -2.40 18.04
CA PHE A 24 -50.54 -1.14 17.68
C PHE A 24 -49.12 -1.06 18.26
N SER A 25 -48.94 -1.47 19.51
CA SER A 25 -47.61 -1.50 20.16
C SER A 25 -46.65 -2.47 19.45
N ILE A 26 -47.14 -3.66 19.08
CA ILE A 26 -46.36 -4.63 18.29
C ILE A 26 -45.97 -4.04 16.94
N LEU A 27 -46.91 -3.38 16.25
CA LEU A 27 -46.67 -2.75 14.96
C LEU A 27 -45.60 -1.65 15.05
N VAL A 28 -45.67 -0.80 16.07
CA VAL A 28 -44.64 0.22 16.34
C VAL A 28 -43.28 -0.42 16.61
N CYS A 29 -43.21 -1.48 17.42
CA CYS A 29 -41.97 -2.21 17.68
C CYS A 29 -41.38 -2.83 16.40
N VAL A 30 -42.21 -3.44 15.54
CA VAL A 30 -41.76 -4.03 14.27
C VAL A 30 -41.22 -2.93 13.34
N ILE A 31 -41.92 -1.81 13.20
CA ILE A 31 -41.45 -0.66 12.42
C ILE A 31 -40.10 -0.17 12.97
N GLY A 32 -40.00 0.02 14.29
CA GLY A 32 -38.76 0.45 14.94
C GLY A 32 -37.59 -0.49 14.67
N ILE A 33 -37.81 -1.81 14.73
CA ILE A 33 -36.80 -2.83 14.41
C ILE A 33 -36.39 -2.73 12.94
N MET A 34 -37.35 -2.63 12.01
CA MET A 34 -37.05 -2.50 10.58
C MET A 34 -36.28 -1.22 10.27
N SER A 35 -36.69 -0.09 10.82
CA SER A 35 -36.00 1.20 10.69
C SER A 35 -34.58 1.13 11.26
N TYR A 36 -34.38 0.49 12.42
CA TYR A 36 -33.06 0.28 12.99
C TYR A 36 -32.15 -0.52 12.04
N TYR A 37 -32.65 -1.63 11.47
CA TYR A 37 -31.86 -2.42 10.52
C TYR A 37 -31.54 -1.65 9.23
N GLN A 38 -32.47 -0.85 8.73
CA GLN A 38 -32.23 0.01 7.57
C GLN A 38 -31.15 1.06 7.87
N ILE A 39 -31.27 1.79 8.98
CA ILE A 39 -30.28 2.80 9.40
C ILE A 39 -28.91 2.14 9.59
N LYS A 40 -28.85 1.00 10.28
CA LYS A 40 -27.60 0.24 10.48
C LYS A 40 -26.96 -0.14 9.15
N ASN A 41 -27.75 -0.58 8.17
CA ASN A 41 -27.25 -0.97 6.86
C ASN A 41 -26.74 0.24 6.07
N GLU A 42 -27.44 1.37 6.09
CA GLU A 42 -26.99 2.61 5.43
C GLU A 42 -25.71 3.16 6.07
N VAL A 43 -25.65 3.24 7.40
CA VAL A 43 -24.42 3.64 8.12
C VAL A 43 -23.25 2.72 7.76
N SER A 44 -23.50 1.40 7.71
CA SER A 44 -22.47 0.43 7.32
C SER A 44 -22.04 0.59 5.86
N LYS A 45 -22.96 0.96 4.97
CA LYS A 45 -22.68 1.21 3.55
C LYS A 45 -21.85 2.47 3.36
N VAL A 46 -22.26 3.59 3.96
CA VAL A 46 -21.50 4.84 3.95
C VAL A 46 -20.09 4.63 4.51
N GLY A 47 -19.96 3.88 5.61
CA GLY A 47 -18.66 3.54 6.17
C GLY A 47 -17.76 2.70 5.25
N ARG A 48 -18.34 1.80 4.43
CA ARG A 48 -17.59 1.05 3.40
C ARG A 48 -17.17 1.99 2.26
N ASP A 49 -18.11 2.74 1.69
CA ASP A 49 -17.83 3.63 0.56
C ASP A 49 -16.76 4.67 0.90
N PHE A 50 -16.79 5.19 2.14
CA PHE A 50 -15.75 6.09 2.67
C PHE A 50 -14.37 5.42 2.73
N ARG A 51 -14.27 4.19 3.28
CA ARG A 51 -13.01 3.42 3.33
C ARG A 51 -12.50 3.12 1.93
N THR A 52 -13.37 2.81 0.98
CA THR A 52 -13.02 2.64 -0.43
C THR A 52 -12.43 3.91 -1.01
N SER A 53 -13.06 5.05 -0.79
CA SER A 53 -12.59 6.33 -1.31
C SER A 53 -11.19 6.67 -0.78
N ILE A 54 -11.00 6.57 0.54
CA ILE A 54 -9.71 6.86 1.18
C ILE A 54 -8.62 5.88 0.74
N SER A 55 -8.93 4.59 0.67
CA SER A 55 -7.96 3.60 0.22
C SER A 55 -7.52 3.89 -1.22
N LYS A 56 -8.45 4.37 -2.09
CA LYS A 56 -8.13 4.78 -3.46
C LYS A 56 -7.22 5.99 -3.49
N GLU A 57 -7.48 6.97 -2.64
CA GLU A 57 -6.65 8.17 -2.50
C GLU A 57 -5.24 7.84 -2.00
N ILE A 58 -5.10 6.97 -0.99
CA ILE A 58 -3.80 6.50 -0.49
C ILE A 58 -3.04 5.76 -1.58
N ALA A 59 -3.70 4.81 -2.27
CA ALA A 59 -3.10 4.06 -3.36
C ALA A 59 -2.68 4.98 -4.52
N PHE A 60 -3.52 5.96 -4.87
CA PHE A 60 -3.20 6.98 -5.86
C PHE A 60 -1.97 7.78 -5.43
N SER A 61 -1.94 8.24 -4.18
CA SER A 61 -0.81 9.00 -3.63
C SER A 61 0.50 8.23 -3.62
N ALA A 62 0.45 6.94 -3.27
CA ALA A 62 1.59 6.03 -3.33
C ALA A 62 2.08 5.81 -4.76
N ASN A 63 1.15 5.54 -5.71
CA ASN A 63 1.48 5.36 -7.11
C ASN A 63 2.09 6.64 -7.70
N ASP A 64 1.47 7.80 -7.48
CA ASP A 64 1.96 9.11 -7.96
C ASP A 64 3.38 9.41 -7.45
N TRP A 65 3.62 9.15 -6.15
CA TRP A 65 4.94 9.36 -5.55
C TRP A 65 6.02 8.42 -6.11
N LEU A 66 5.68 7.16 -6.38
CA LEU A 66 6.58 6.20 -7.03
C LEU A 66 6.78 6.52 -8.51
N ASP A 67 5.71 6.82 -9.24
CA ASP A 67 5.73 7.12 -10.67
C ASP A 67 6.57 8.35 -10.98
N PHE A 68 6.50 9.39 -10.16
CA PHE A 68 7.39 10.55 -10.29
C PHE A 68 8.86 10.10 -10.29
N ARG A 69 9.26 9.25 -9.33
CA ARG A 69 10.64 8.77 -9.19
C ARG A 69 11.07 7.86 -10.34
N ILE A 70 10.19 6.96 -10.78
CA ILE A 70 10.42 6.07 -11.93
C ILE A 70 10.59 6.90 -13.21
N LYS A 71 9.72 7.89 -13.44
CA LYS A 71 9.84 8.78 -14.59
C LYS A 71 11.10 9.64 -14.51
N PHE A 72 11.45 10.12 -13.32
CA PHE A 72 12.62 10.95 -13.11
C PHE A 72 13.92 10.19 -13.37
N ILE A 73 14.09 9.00 -12.77
CA ILE A 73 15.28 8.18 -13.00
C ILE A 73 15.39 7.79 -14.48
N ASN A 74 14.29 7.39 -15.12
CA ASN A 74 14.27 7.01 -16.52
C ASN A 74 14.55 8.20 -17.46
N PHE A 75 14.09 9.40 -17.10
CA PHE A 75 14.41 10.63 -17.84
C PHE A 75 15.90 10.94 -17.77
N LEU A 76 16.50 10.83 -16.58
CA LEU A 76 17.93 11.07 -16.40
C LEU A 76 18.77 10.06 -17.18
N THR A 77 18.51 8.76 -17.01
CA THR A 77 19.30 7.70 -17.64
C THR A 77 19.25 7.75 -19.17
N ASN A 78 18.09 8.08 -19.77
CA ASN A 78 17.94 8.10 -21.22
C ASN A 78 18.46 9.38 -21.90
N LYS A 79 18.44 10.53 -21.21
CA LYS A 79 18.67 11.84 -21.85
C LYS A 79 19.98 12.51 -21.46
N TYR A 80 20.54 12.19 -20.31
CA TYR A 80 21.66 12.96 -19.73
C TYR A 80 22.87 12.11 -19.35
N ILE A 81 22.68 10.83 -19.03
CA ILE A 81 23.75 10.00 -18.51
C ILE A 81 24.61 9.44 -19.65
N ASN A 82 25.60 10.23 -20.08
CA ASN A 82 26.78 9.71 -20.75
C ASN A 82 27.90 9.59 -19.70
N ILE A 83 27.90 8.50 -18.92
CA ILE A 83 28.93 8.29 -17.89
C ILE A 83 30.22 7.92 -18.60
N ASN A 84 31.00 8.96 -18.85
CA ASN A 84 32.34 8.91 -19.39
C ASN A 84 33.42 9.01 -18.29
N SER A 85 33.02 9.30 -17.04
CA SER A 85 33.93 9.39 -15.89
C SER A 85 33.18 9.18 -14.55
N GLU A 86 33.91 8.76 -13.52
CA GLU A 86 33.43 8.68 -12.13
C GLU A 86 32.86 10.01 -11.63
N ASN A 87 33.52 11.13 -11.94
CA ASN A 87 33.10 12.46 -11.52
C ASN A 87 31.70 12.81 -12.07
N THR A 88 31.41 12.40 -13.31
CA THR A 88 30.07 12.55 -13.89
C THR A 88 29.04 11.71 -13.11
N ALA A 89 29.39 10.49 -12.71
CA ALA A 89 28.51 9.63 -11.92
C ALA A 89 28.23 10.19 -10.51
N LEU A 90 29.26 10.70 -9.83
CA LEU A 90 29.12 11.37 -8.53
C LEU A 90 28.22 12.61 -8.61
N ASN A 91 28.41 13.47 -9.61
CA ASN A 91 27.55 14.64 -9.81
C ASN A 91 26.06 14.27 -9.97
N TYR A 92 25.76 13.12 -10.60
CA TYR A 92 24.38 12.63 -10.69
C TYR A 92 23.84 12.17 -9.35
N ILE A 93 24.64 11.44 -8.57
CA ILE A 93 24.22 11.00 -7.24
C ILE A 93 24.00 12.20 -6.32
N ASP A 94 24.90 13.18 -6.34
CA ASP A 94 24.76 14.42 -5.59
C ASP A 94 23.51 15.19 -6.00
N PHE A 95 23.23 15.30 -7.30
CA PHE A 95 21.99 15.91 -7.79
C PHE A 95 20.74 15.20 -7.24
N MET A 96 20.74 13.87 -7.17
CA MET A 96 19.63 13.10 -6.61
C MET A 96 19.45 13.33 -5.11
N LYS A 97 20.57 13.38 -4.38
CA LYS A 97 20.64 13.64 -2.94
C LYS A 97 20.14 15.03 -2.59
N VAL A 98 20.63 16.07 -3.27
CA VAL A 98 20.24 17.48 -3.06
C VAL A 98 18.75 17.71 -3.32
N ASN A 99 18.18 17.06 -4.34
CA ASN A 99 16.76 17.19 -4.67
C ASN A 99 15.83 16.28 -3.85
N GLY A 100 16.38 15.46 -2.94
CA GLY A 100 15.60 14.58 -2.06
C GLY A 100 14.71 13.58 -2.81
N ILE A 101 15.14 13.16 -4.01
CA ILE A 101 14.38 12.25 -4.86
C ILE A 101 14.30 10.86 -4.19
N PHE A 102 15.43 10.40 -3.67
CA PHE A 102 15.59 9.13 -2.97
C PHE A 102 16.19 9.36 -1.58
N ASP A 103 16.12 8.35 -0.70
CA ASP A 103 16.79 8.42 0.60
C ASP A 103 18.30 8.24 0.42
N HIS A 104 18.69 7.33 -0.48
CA HIS A 104 20.06 7.08 -0.90
C HIS A 104 20.11 6.81 -2.40
N SER A 105 21.30 6.92 -2.99
CA SER A 105 21.52 6.55 -4.39
C SER A 105 22.68 5.58 -4.51
N GLN A 106 22.57 4.68 -5.48
CA GLN A 106 23.55 3.64 -5.75
C GLN A 106 23.80 3.56 -7.26
N MET A 107 25.04 3.35 -7.65
CA MET A 107 25.40 3.11 -9.04
C MET A 107 26.42 2.00 -9.15
N PHE A 108 26.18 1.03 -10.02
CA PHE A 108 27.17 0.02 -10.38
C PHE A 108 27.66 0.31 -11.79
N LEU A 109 28.95 0.60 -11.89
CA LEU A 109 29.61 1.12 -13.09
C LEU A 109 30.53 0.09 -13.71
N ASN A 110 30.39 -0.09 -15.04
CA ASN A 110 31.34 -0.79 -15.90
C ASN A 110 31.84 -2.13 -15.35
N SER A 111 30.98 -2.87 -14.65
CA SER A 111 31.31 -4.15 -13.99
C SER A 111 32.45 -4.11 -12.98
N LYS A 112 32.83 -2.95 -12.40
CA LYS A 112 34.03 -2.82 -11.55
C LYS A 112 33.87 -1.95 -10.32
N GLU A 113 33.02 -0.93 -10.39
CA GLU A 113 32.90 0.07 -9.32
C GLU A 113 31.48 0.10 -8.81
N MET A 114 31.35 0.27 -7.50
CA MET A 114 30.10 0.58 -6.83
C MET A 114 30.23 1.97 -6.23
N ILE A 115 29.27 2.83 -6.54
CA ILE A 115 29.10 4.11 -5.85
C ILE A 115 27.86 4.01 -4.98
N PHE A 116 27.99 4.34 -3.70
CA PHE A 116 26.88 4.45 -2.77
C PHE A 116 26.94 5.83 -2.12
N ASP A 117 25.92 6.65 -2.40
CA ASP A 117 25.95 8.09 -2.15
C ASP A 117 27.27 8.73 -2.67
N ASP A 118 28.15 9.17 -1.78
CA ASP A 118 29.43 9.82 -2.09
C ASP A 118 30.64 8.88 -1.99
N GLU A 119 30.45 7.61 -1.64
CA GLU A 119 31.54 6.64 -1.49
C GLU A 119 31.70 5.76 -2.73
N ILE A 120 32.91 5.74 -3.29
CA ILE A 120 33.31 4.85 -4.38
C ILE A 120 34.06 3.65 -3.81
N THR A 121 33.67 2.45 -4.21
CA THR A 121 34.34 1.20 -3.86
C THR A 121 34.68 0.42 -5.13
N GLU A 122 35.97 0.14 -5.33
CA GLU A 122 36.41 -0.85 -6.32
C GLU A 122 36.01 -2.26 -5.86
N LEU A 123 35.49 -3.05 -6.79
CA LEU A 123 34.97 -4.38 -6.50
C LEU A 123 35.89 -5.46 -7.04
N ASP A 124 36.10 -6.49 -6.24
CA ASP A 124 36.72 -7.73 -6.72
C ASP A 124 35.77 -8.52 -7.65
N GLU A 125 36.34 -9.46 -8.40
CA GLU A 125 35.58 -10.25 -9.38
C GLU A 125 34.46 -11.08 -8.77
N ASP A 126 34.61 -11.55 -7.54
CA ASP A 126 33.63 -12.42 -6.89
C ASP A 126 32.42 -11.61 -6.41
N PHE A 127 32.66 -10.42 -5.86
CA PHE A 127 31.60 -9.48 -5.52
C PHE A 127 30.85 -8.97 -6.76
N VAL A 128 31.57 -8.74 -7.87
CA VAL A 128 30.95 -8.42 -9.17
C VAL A 128 30.01 -9.54 -9.63
N LYS A 129 30.44 -10.80 -9.55
CA LYS A 129 29.57 -11.96 -9.87
C LYS A 129 28.36 -11.99 -8.95
N GLU A 130 28.55 -11.74 -7.65
CA GLU A 130 27.47 -11.68 -6.68
C GLU A 130 26.43 -10.61 -7.05
N ILE A 131 26.86 -9.37 -7.31
CA ILE A 131 25.98 -8.27 -7.75
C ILE A 131 25.15 -8.67 -8.96
N LYS A 132 25.78 -9.31 -9.97
CA LYS A 132 25.10 -9.72 -11.19
C LYS A 132 23.98 -10.75 -10.96
N THR A 133 23.99 -11.45 -9.83
CA THR A 133 22.90 -12.37 -9.42
C THR A 133 21.81 -11.69 -8.60
N ARG A 134 22.07 -10.52 -8.02
CA ARG A 134 21.10 -9.81 -7.16
C ARG A 134 19.93 -9.30 -8.01
N SER A 135 18.72 -9.43 -7.46
CA SER A 135 17.48 -9.14 -8.19
C SER A 135 17.40 -7.71 -8.74
N TRP A 136 17.94 -6.71 -8.04
CA TRP A 136 17.90 -5.31 -8.50
C TRP A 136 18.72 -5.08 -9.77
N TYR A 137 19.86 -5.75 -9.91
CA TYR A 137 20.71 -5.65 -11.09
C TYR A 137 20.15 -6.56 -12.18
N LYS A 138 19.98 -7.85 -11.84
CA LYS A 138 19.53 -8.88 -12.78
C LYS A 138 18.19 -8.51 -13.42
N ASN A 139 17.19 -8.13 -12.63
CA ASN A 139 15.87 -7.79 -13.18
C ASN A 139 15.94 -6.54 -14.06
N THR A 140 16.74 -5.54 -13.71
CA THR A 140 16.89 -4.31 -14.49
C THR A 140 17.60 -4.54 -15.82
N VAL A 141 18.68 -5.33 -15.82
CA VAL A 141 19.41 -5.69 -17.03
C VAL A 141 18.58 -6.61 -17.92
N ASP A 142 18.02 -7.69 -17.36
CA ASP A 142 17.22 -8.68 -18.11
C ASP A 142 15.96 -8.04 -18.71
N ALA A 143 15.30 -7.13 -17.98
CA ALA A 143 14.10 -6.44 -18.47
C ALA A 143 14.42 -5.22 -19.36
N ASN A 144 15.68 -4.78 -19.40
CA ASN A 144 16.16 -3.64 -20.17
C ASN A 144 15.36 -2.35 -19.91
N LYS A 145 14.93 -2.13 -18.65
CA LYS A 145 14.08 -1.00 -18.25
C LYS A 145 14.16 -0.71 -16.77
N THR A 146 13.55 0.39 -16.36
CA THR A 146 13.43 0.73 -14.94
C THR A 146 12.58 -0.32 -14.20
N THR A 147 13.11 -0.89 -13.11
CA THR A 147 12.42 -1.88 -12.28
C THR A 147 12.33 -1.43 -10.83
N ILE A 148 11.44 -2.08 -10.07
CA ILE A 148 11.33 -1.93 -8.62
C ILE A 148 11.60 -3.29 -7.98
N SER A 149 12.49 -3.32 -6.99
CA SER A 149 12.80 -4.53 -6.20
C SER A 149 12.79 -4.20 -4.71
N VAL A 150 12.50 -5.19 -3.86
CA VAL A 150 12.50 -5.04 -2.39
C VAL A 150 13.58 -5.95 -1.81
N PHE A 151 14.32 -5.45 -0.82
CA PHE A 151 15.37 -6.18 -0.12
C PHE A 151 15.12 -6.10 1.37
N ASP A 152 15.12 -7.24 2.06
CA ASP A 152 14.95 -7.26 3.52
C ASP A 152 16.12 -6.63 4.27
N ALA A 153 17.34 -6.74 3.73
CA ALA A 153 18.52 -6.12 4.28
C ALA A 153 19.44 -5.58 3.18
N HIS A 154 19.50 -4.26 3.04
CA HIS A 154 20.50 -3.61 2.19
C HIS A 154 21.92 -3.88 2.70
N HIS A 155 22.87 -4.08 1.80
CA HIS A 155 24.24 -4.46 2.16
C HIS A 155 24.95 -3.41 3.03
N VAL A 156 24.75 -2.12 2.76
CA VAL A 156 25.29 -1.01 3.58
C VAL A 156 24.35 -0.65 4.72
N LEU A 157 23.07 -0.42 4.41
CA LEU A 157 22.12 0.21 5.34
C LEU A 157 21.57 -0.77 6.38
N LYS A 158 21.73 -2.08 6.15
CA LYS A 158 21.20 -3.19 6.99
C LYS A 158 19.70 -3.11 7.30
N ASN A 159 18.96 -2.31 6.53
CA ASN A 159 17.53 -2.10 6.65
C ASN A 159 16.80 -2.65 5.43
N LYS A 160 15.48 -2.88 5.58
CA LYS A 160 14.60 -3.19 4.46
C LYS A 160 14.47 -1.98 3.53
N THR A 161 14.70 -2.19 2.23
CA THR A 161 14.75 -1.12 1.23
C THR A 161 13.94 -1.46 -0.01
N ILE A 162 13.45 -0.41 -0.67
CA ILE A 162 12.85 -0.47 -2.00
C ILE A 162 13.86 0.17 -2.96
N HIS A 163 14.24 -0.56 -3.99
CA HIS A 163 15.18 -0.14 -5.02
C HIS A 163 14.42 0.17 -6.30
N ILE A 164 14.59 1.37 -6.84
CA ILE A 164 14.10 1.75 -8.17
C ILE A 164 15.32 1.88 -9.07
N CYS A 165 15.52 0.93 -9.98
CA CYS A 165 16.77 0.77 -10.71
C CYS A 165 16.56 0.87 -12.22
N SER A 166 17.38 1.67 -12.90
CA SER A 166 17.34 1.91 -14.34
C SER A 166 18.68 1.53 -14.99
N PRO A 167 18.69 0.88 -16.16
CA PRO A 167 19.92 0.57 -16.86
C PRO A 167 20.51 1.84 -17.49
N ILE A 168 21.83 1.91 -17.52
CA ILE A 168 22.61 2.94 -18.20
C ILE A 168 23.51 2.23 -19.19
N TYR A 169 23.31 2.53 -20.48
CA TYR A 169 24.09 1.90 -21.54
C TYR A 169 25.38 2.70 -21.75
N SER A 170 26.52 2.08 -21.42
CA SER A 170 27.82 2.47 -21.96
C SER A 170 28.22 1.48 -23.06
N SER A 171 29.21 1.84 -23.88
CA SER A 171 29.60 1.07 -25.07
C SER A 171 30.21 -0.32 -24.81
N LYS A 172 30.45 -0.70 -23.55
CA LYS A 172 31.10 -1.97 -23.19
C LYS A 172 30.33 -2.85 -22.20
N ASP A 173 29.59 -2.27 -21.26
CA ASP A 173 28.83 -2.99 -20.22
C ASP A 173 27.60 -2.21 -19.78
N VAL A 174 26.56 -2.92 -19.31
CA VAL A 174 25.35 -2.28 -18.76
C VAL A 174 25.62 -1.87 -17.32
N SER A 175 25.73 -0.56 -17.11
CA SER A 175 25.75 0.02 -15.76
C SER A 175 24.32 0.13 -15.24
N VAL A 176 24.13 0.14 -13.93
CA VAL A 176 22.79 0.27 -13.34
C VAL A 176 22.81 1.34 -12.26
N PHE A 177 21.89 2.28 -12.35
CA PHE A 177 21.66 3.29 -11.32
C PHE A 177 20.38 2.99 -10.57
N CYS A 178 20.44 3.08 -9.25
CA CYS A 178 19.34 2.78 -8.34
C CYS A 178 19.11 3.94 -7.38
N GLY A 179 17.86 4.40 -7.33
CA GLY A 179 17.35 5.15 -6.19
C GLY A 179 16.88 4.21 -5.10
N ILE A 180 17.32 4.44 -3.87
CA ILE A 180 17.02 3.60 -2.71
C ILE A 180 16.09 4.35 -1.76
N ILE A 181 15.05 3.66 -1.32
CA ILE A 181 14.07 4.15 -0.35
C ILE A 181 14.10 3.23 0.86
N ILE A 182 14.19 3.79 2.06
CA ILE A 182 14.10 3.04 3.30
C ILE A 182 12.62 2.69 3.52
N SER A 183 12.30 1.39 3.54
CA SER A 183 10.92 0.95 3.45
C SER A 183 10.08 1.43 4.64
N LYS A 184 10.64 1.47 5.85
CA LYS A 184 9.97 1.94 7.08
C LYS A 184 9.52 3.41 7.01
N ASP A 185 10.17 4.20 6.15
CA ASP A 185 9.91 5.63 6.03
C ASP A 185 8.99 5.96 4.85
N PHE A 186 8.63 4.97 4.02
CA PHE A 186 7.78 5.15 2.83
C PHE A 186 6.50 5.94 3.12
N PHE A 187 5.72 5.52 4.14
CA PHE A 187 4.48 6.23 4.47
C PHE A 187 4.71 7.63 5.03
N LYS A 188 5.88 7.93 5.62
CA LYS A 188 6.22 9.30 6.04
C LYS A 188 6.37 10.22 4.82
N LYS A 189 6.86 9.69 3.70
CA LYS A 189 7.05 10.46 2.45
C LYS A 189 5.74 10.81 1.74
N ILE A 190 4.70 10.00 1.94
CA ILE A 190 3.35 10.26 1.39
C ILE A 190 2.34 10.73 2.44
N ARG A 191 2.73 10.82 3.73
CA ARG A 191 1.88 11.19 4.86
C ARG A 191 1.10 12.49 4.68
N PRO A 192 1.64 13.56 4.06
CA PRO A 192 0.87 14.78 3.81
C PRO A 192 -0.41 14.56 2.97
N LYS A 193 -0.47 13.43 2.24
CA LYS A 193 -1.62 13.02 1.41
C LYS A 193 -2.51 11.96 2.10
N ILE A 194 -2.26 11.66 3.38
CA ILE A 194 -3.01 10.65 4.15
C ILE A 194 -3.70 11.35 5.32
N HIS A 195 -5.01 11.17 5.43
CA HIS A 195 -5.78 11.75 6.51
C HIS A 195 -5.36 11.21 7.90
N SER A 196 -5.38 12.08 8.91
CA SER A 196 -4.92 11.78 10.27
C SER A 196 -5.71 10.71 11.01
N PHE A 197 -6.96 10.45 10.61
CA PHE A 197 -7.82 9.41 11.21
C PHE A 197 -7.55 8.00 10.65
N VAL A 198 -6.59 7.83 9.74
CA VAL A 198 -6.22 6.52 9.21
C VAL A 198 -5.19 5.88 10.14
N ASP A 199 -5.65 4.92 10.94
CA ASP A 199 -4.80 4.29 11.96
C ASP A 199 -3.82 3.26 11.37
N ASN A 200 -4.18 2.55 10.30
CA ASN A 200 -3.44 1.38 9.85
C ASN A 200 -3.36 1.31 8.33
N ILE A 201 -2.15 1.32 7.78
CA ILE A 201 -1.87 1.11 6.36
C ILE A 201 -0.67 0.18 6.23
N TYR A 202 -0.76 -0.74 5.27
CA TYR A 202 0.27 -1.73 4.97
C TYR A 202 0.56 -1.73 3.48
N LEU A 203 1.83 -1.80 3.13
CA LEU A 203 2.31 -2.05 1.78
C LEU A 203 2.80 -3.50 1.72
N PHE A 204 2.22 -4.31 0.85
CA PHE A 204 2.59 -5.71 0.66
C PHE A 204 3.31 -5.90 -0.67
N ASP A 205 4.23 -6.87 -0.72
CA ASP A 205 4.69 -7.42 -2.00
C ASP A 205 3.71 -8.48 -2.55
N GLN A 206 4.10 -9.10 -3.66
CA GLN A 206 3.28 -10.12 -4.33
C GLN A 206 3.14 -11.40 -3.50
N ASP A 207 4.11 -11.69 -2.64
CA ASP A 207 4.14 -12.87 -1.77
C ASP A 207 3.42 -12.62 -0.43
N GLY A 208 2.96 -11.39 -0.20
CA GLY A 208 2.22 -10.98 0.98
C GLY A 208 3.08 -10.59 2.16
N ASP A 209 4.38 -10.42 1.96
CA ASP A 209 5.26 -9.86 2.98
C ASP A 209 5.06 -8.35 3.07
N VAL A 210 5.09 -7.85 4.30
CA VAL A 210 4.96 -6.41 4.56
C VAL A 210 6.28 -5.73 4.17
N ILE A 211 6.18 -4.80 3.23
CA ILE A 211 7.25 -3.90 2.81
C ILE A 211 7.34 -2.72 3.78
N SER A 212 6.19 -2.12 4.10
CA SER A 212 6.07 -0.92 4.93
C SER A 212 4.73 -0.84 5.65
N SER A 213 4.66 -0.09 6.75
CA SER A 213 3.42 0.22 7.46
C SER A 213 3.51 1.58 8.17
N ILE A 214 2.35 2.21 8.45
CA ILE A 214 2.31 3.43 9.29
C ILE A 214 2.62 3.08 10.75
N ASP A 215 2.06 1.99 11.24
CA ASP A 215 2.20 1.51 12.62
C ASP A 215 2.96 0.18 12.67
N TYR A 216 3.47 -0.15 13.86
CA TYR A 216 4.18 -1.40 14.09
C TYR A 216 3.28 -2.63 13.86
N VAL A 217 3.78 -3.60 13.07
CA VAL A 217 3.05 -4.83 12.75
C VAL A 217 3.24 -5.86 13.86
N VAL A 218 2.27 -5.99 14.76
CA VAL A 218 2.34 -6.93 15.89
C VAL A 218 2.27 -8.41 15.44
N ASN A 219 1.59 -8.72 14.32
CA ASN A 219 1.39 -10.10 13.87
C ASN A 219 1.53 -10.28 12.35
N SER A 220 2.74 -10.13 11.82
CA SER A 220 3.04 -10.16 10.37
C SER A 220 2.62 -11.47 9.69
N ASN A 221 2.81 -12.61 10.34
CA ASN A 221 2.46 -13.92 9.79
C ASN A 221 0.96 -14.11 9.60
N GLU A 222 0.15 -13.65 10.55
CA GLU A 222 -1.31 -13.71 10.46
C GLU A 222 -1.82 -12.76 9.36
N LEU A 223 -1.22 -11.58 9.26
CA LEU A 223 -1.50 -10.59 8.22
C LEU A 223 -1.18 -11.14 6.82
N LYS A 224 0.00 -11.75 6.64
CA LYS A 224 0.41 -12.42 5.40
C LYS A 224 -0.56 -13.52 4.98
N LYS A 225 -0.89 -14.44 5.89
CA LYS A 225 -1.85 -15.54 5.62
C LYS A 225 -3.20 -15.00 5.19
N SER A 226 -3.67 -13.97 5.88
CA SER A 226 -4.95 -13.34 5.60
C SER A 226 -4.92 -12.64 4.24
N PHE A 227 -3.84 -11.91 3.91
CA PHE A 227 -3.64 -11.24 2.62
C PHE A 227 -3.60 -12.24 1.46
N LEU A 228 -2.82 -13.31 1.58
CA LEU A 228 -2.73 -14.36 0.56
C LEU A 228 -4.06 -15.08 0.35
N ASN A 229 -4.82 -15.32 1.42
CA ASN A 229 -6.16 -15.91 1.31
C ASN A 229 -7.13 -14.96 0.59
N PHE A 230 -7.06 -13.66 0.85
CA PHE A 230 -7.86 -12.66 0.14
C PHE A 230 -7.54 -12.63 -1.36
N ILE A 231 -6.25 -12.64 -1.74
CA ILE A 231 -5.84 -12.67 -3.15
C ILE A 231 -6.39 -13.91 -3.86
N LYS A 232 -6.32 -15.09 -3.21
CA LYS A 232 -6.81 -16.36 -3.78
C LYS A 232 -8.33 -16.41 -3.89
N ASN A 233 -9.05 -15.82 -2.93
CA ASN A 233 -10.51 -15.88 -2.83
C ASN A 233 -11.11 -14.48 -2.59
N PRO A 234 -11.11 -13.59 -3.60
CA PRO A 234 -11.60 -12.23 -3.44
C PRO A 234 -13.13 -12.23 -3.29
N LYS A 235 -13.61 -12.27 -2.05
CA LYS A 235 -15.03 -12.05 -1.73
C LYS A 235 -15.26 -10.54 -1.49
N GLY A 236 -15.19 -9.76 -2.58
CA GLY A 236 -15.32 -8.30 -2.57
C GLY A 236 -13.99 -7.55 -2.49
N ASN A 237 -14.03 -6.22 -2.34
CA ASN A 237 -12.86 -5.33 -2.35
C ASN A 237 -12.20 -5.14 -0.96
N ILE A 238 -12.75 -5.79 0.07
CA ILE A 238 -12.41 -5.51 1.48
C ILE A 238 -11.69 -6.71 2.10
N PHE A 239 -10.44 -6.48 2.50
CA PHE A 239 -9.67 -7.36 3.36
C PHE A 239 -10.13 -7.20 4.81
N LYS A 240 -10.29 -8.30 5.54
CA LYS A 240 -10.69 -8.26 6.95
C LYS A 240 -9.62 -8.93 7.78
N HIS A 241 -9.14 -8.23 8.80
CA HIS A 241 -8.20 -8.77 9.77
C HIS A 241 -8.61 -8.35 11.19
N ASN A 242 -8.82 -9.33 12.07
CA ASN A 242 -9.17 -9.13 13.49
C ASN A 242 -10.28 -8.08 13.73
N SER A 243 -11.40 -8.21 13.01
CA SER A 243 -12.59 -7.34 13.05
C SER A 243 -12.40 -5.89 12.55
N LYS A 244 -11.17 -5.46 12.26
CA LYS A 244 -10.87 -4.24 11.52
C LYS A 244 -11.01 -4.50 10.02
N HIS A 245 -11.69 -3.58 9.34
CA HIS A 245 -11.89 -3.65 7.89
C HIS A 245 -10.77 -2.85 7.23
N ILE A 246 -9.99 -3.49 6.36
CA ILE A 246 -8.89 -2.92 5.60
C ILE A 246 -9.28 -3.06 4.13
N GLU A 247 -9.37 -2.00 3.33
CA GLU A 247 -9.62 -2.19 1.90
C GLU A 247 -8.31 -2.33 1.14
N LEU A 248 -8.23 -3.34 0.27
CA LEU A 248 -7.03 -3.60 -0.52
C LEU A 248 -7.18 -2.96 -1.88
N ILE A 249 -6.22 -2.10 -2.20
CA ILE A 249 -6.12 -1.52 -3.52
C ILE A 249 -4.77 -1.86 -4.08
N LYS A 250 -4.79 -2.60 -5.19
CA LYS A 250 -3.61 -2.96 -5.95
C LYS A 250 -2.95 -1.67 -6.43
N LEU A 251 -1.72 -1.42 -6.00
CA LEU A 251 -0.87 -0.42 -6.65
C LEU A 251 -0.72 -0.81 -8.11
N LYS A 252 -0.87 0.17 -9.01
CA LYS A 252 -0.67 -0.10 -10.43
C LYS A 252 0.80 -0.43 -10.61
N MET A 253 1.10 -1.70 -10.85
CA MET A 253 2.42 -2.10 -11.31
C MET A 253 2.50 -1.64 -12.76
N ILE A 254 2.98 -0.41 -12.97
CA ILE A 254 3.22 0.09 -14.33
C ILE A 254 4.47 -0.62 -14.83
N ILE A 255 4.26 -1.70 -15.55
CA ILE A 255 5.26 -2.23 -16.46
C ILE A 255 5.36 -1.19 -17.57
N TYR A 256 6.32 -0.27 -17.48
CA TYR A 256 6.67 0.58 -18.61
C TYR A 256 7.16 -0.37 -19.72
N THR A 257 6.38 -0.51 -20.78
CA THR A 257 6.73 -1.16 -22.05
C THR A 257 7.20 -0.11 -23.02
#